data_AF-A0A2E0UWR8-F1
#
_entry.id   AF-A0A2E0UWR8-F1
#
_cell.length_a   1.000
_cell.length_b   1.000
_cell.length_c   1.000
_cell.angle_alpha   90.00
_cell.angle_beta   90.00
_cell.angle_gamma   90.00
#
_symmetry.space_group_name_H-M   'P 1'
#
loop_
_entity.id
_entity.type
_entity.pdbx_description
1 polymer ?
#
loop_
_entity_poly.entity_id
_entity_poly.type
_entity_poly.pdbx_seq_one_letter_code
_entity_poly.pdbx_strand_id
1 'polypeptide(L)'
;MLETNLILASSALGCWCFYCCWFDLYPLKTVDHFLKSSLFFWIPDLQSGLEPGFEKSKLILTYLFVFVFGAVLGPLTEEFYFRGYLLPRVPGKASLLFHSFLFALYHVFTPWMIITRTLGMLPLAYAVKKKSLLIGIIVHVLVNSIDVISGIVFISALP
;
A
#
# COMPACT_ATOMS: atom_id res chain seq x y z
N MET A 1 12.00 19.02 11.09
CA MET A 1 10.52 18.92 11.19
C MET A 1 9.85 18.70 9.84
N LEU A 2 10.21 19.44 8.78
CA LEU A 2 9.70 19.16 7.43
C LEU A 2 10.12 17.79 6.88
N GLU A 3 11.37 17.37 7.09
CA GLU A 3 11.87 16.06 6.62
C GLU A 3 11.18 14.88 7.32
N THR A 4 10.87 15.02 8.60
CA THR A 4 10.21 13.97 9.40
C THR A 4 8.78 13.74 8.96
N ASN A 5 8.08 14.79 8.51
CA ASN A 5 6.72 14.69 7.98
C ASN A 5 6.69 14.09 6.57
N LEU A 6 7.71 14.35 5.74
CA LEU A 6 7.87 13.73 4.43
C LEU A 6 8.12 12.22 4.56
N ILE A 7 8.94 11.80 5.53
CA ILE A 7 9.26 10.39 5.79
C ILE A 7 8.06 9.61 6.34
N LEU A 8 7.24 10.21 7.20
CA LEU A 8 6.00 9.59 7.69
C LEU A 8 4.96 9.41 6.56
N ALA A 9 4.87 10.39 5.65
CA ALA A 9 4.00 10.27 4.48
C ALA A 9 4.50 9.18 3.53
N SER A 10 5.81 9.12 3.25
CA SER A 10 6.39 8.19 2.28
C SER A 10 6.52 6.74 2.78
N SER A 11 6.77 6.52 4.06
CA SER A 11 6.87 5.17 4.66
C SER A 11 5.51 4.47 4.80
N ALA A 12 4.44 5.22 5.11
CA ALA A 12 3.07 4.69 5.08
C ALA A 12 2.59 4.33 3.66
N LEU A 13 3.24 4.87 2.63
CA LEU A 13 2.94 4.63 1.21
C LEU A 13 3.75 3.48 0.61
N GLY A 14 4.83 3.05 1.28
CA GLY A 14 5.67 1.91 0.88
C GLY A 14 4.93 0.57 0.88
N CYS A 15 3.90 0.43 1.74
CA CYS A 15 3.18 -0.81 2.02
C CYS A 15 2.59 -1.54 0.80
N TRP A 16 2.47 -0.89 -0.35
CA TRP A 16 1.92 -1.49 -1.56
C TRP A 16 2.96 -2.02 -2.55
N CYS A 17 4.24 -1.69 -2.36
CA CYS A 17 5.30 -2.18 -3.24
C CYS A 17 5.46 -3.71 -3.13
N PHE A 18 5.17 -4.27 -1.95
CA PHE A 18 5.27 -5.71 -1.69
C PHE A 18 4.10 -6.53 -2.25
N TYR A 19 2.90 -5.96 -2.40
CA TYR A 19 1.76 -6.63 -3.05
C TYR A 19 2.09 -7.03 -4.50
N CYS A 20 2.93 -6.24 -5.18
CA CYS A 20 3.38 -6.47 -6.54
C CYS A 20 4.41 -7.61 -6.65
N CYS A 21 5.16 -7.87 -5.57
CA CYS A 21 6.15 -8.94 -5.51
C CYS A 21 5.55 -10.32 -5.18
N TRP A 22 4.40 -10.38 -4.52
CA TRP A 22 3.82 -11.65 -4.03
C TRP A 22 2.88 -12.36 -5.02
N PHE A 23 2.41 -11.68 -6.07
CA PHE A 23 1.40 -12.20 -7.01
C PHE A 23 1.88 -12.38 -8.46
N ASP A 24 3.18 -12.59 -8.69
CA ASP A 24 3.76 -12.78 -10.04
C ASP A 24 3.45 -11.62 -11.03
N LEU A 25 3.10 -10.43 -10.52
CA LEU A 25 2.89 -9.22 -11.31
C LEU A 25 4.21 -8.52 -11.67
N TYR A 26 5.31 -9.27 -11.71
CA TYR A 26 6.62 -8.79 -12.14
C TYR A 26 6.59 -8.02 -13.49
N PRO A 27 5.81 -8.45 -14.51
CA PRO A 27 5.70 -7.70 -15.76
C PRO A 27 5.10 -6.29 -15.57
N LEU A 28 4.24 -6.10 -14.57
CA LEU A 28 3.62 -4.80 -14.30
C LEU A 28 4.61 -3.80 -13.70
N LYS A 29 5.74 -4.24 -13.14
CA LYS A 29 6.80 -3.32 -12.69
C LYS A 29 7.36 -2.49 -13.85
N THR A 30 7.49 -3.10 -15.03
CA THR A 30 7.92 -2.38 -16.24
C THR A 30 6.89 -1.32 -16.63
N VAL A 31 5.59 -1.64 -16.48
CA VAL A 31 4.50 -0.70 -16.75
C VAL A 31 4.50 0.43 -15.73
N ASP A 32 4.63 0.13 -14.44
CA ASP A 32 4.72 1.13 -13.37
C ASP A 32 5.91 2.08 -13.60
N HIS A 33 7.08 1.53 -13.95
CA HIS A 33 8.27 2.33 -14.27
C HIS A 33 8.04 3.21 -15.49
N PHE A 34 7.47 2.66 -16.57
CA PHE A 34 7.13 3.42 -17.78
C PHE A 34 6.14 4.57 -17.47
N LEU A 35 5.08 4.29 -16.71
CA LEU A 35 4.11 5.31 -16.30
C LEU A 35 4.75 6.38 -15.44
N LYS A 36 5.63 5.98 -14.51
CA LYS A 36 6.38 6.92 -13.68
C LYS A 36 7.31 7.80 -14.49
N SER A 37 8.11 7.24 -15.39
CA SER A 37 9.07 8.01 -16.20
C SER A 37 8.41 8.86 -17.27
N SER A 38 7.22 8.46 -17.77
CA SER A 38 6.57 9.13 -18.91
C SER A 38 5.47 10.11 -18.51
N LEU A 39 4.66 9.78 -17.50
CA LEU A 39 3.49 10.58 -17.10
C LEU A 39 3.65 11.24 -15.73
N PHE A 40 4.31 10.56 -14.79
CA PHE A 40 4.42 11.01 -13.40
C PHE A 40 5.85 11.39 -13.01
N PHE A 41 6.68 11.79 -13.98
CA PHE A 41 8.10 12.08 -13.78
C PHE A 41 8.32 13.28 -12.84
N TRP A 42 7.31 14.12 -12.69
CA TRP A 42 7.29 15.31 -11.84
C TRP A 42 6.97 14.98 -10.37
N ILE A 43 6.51 13.76 -10.07
CA ILE A 43 6.28 13.31 -8.69
C ILE A 43 7.60 12.75 -8.14
N PRO A 44 8.13 13.29 -7.04
CA PRO A 44 9.39 12.82 -6.48
C PRO A 44 9.28 11.40 -5.91
N ASP A 45 10.43 10.75 -5.79
CA ASP A 45 10.52 9.45 -5.14
C ASP A 45 10.22 9.59 -3.65
N LEU A 46 9.20 8.86 -3.20
CA LEU A 46 8.84 8.74 -1.80
C LEU A 46 9.74 7.67 -1.17
N GLN A 47 10.67 8.09 -0.33
CA GLN A 47 11.63 7.21 0.34
C GLN A 47 11.04 6.61 1.63
N SER A 48 11.28 5.34 1.91
CA SER A 48 10.82 4.71 3.16
C SER A 48 11.54 5.21 4.42
N GLY A 49 12.61 6.00 4.27
CA GLY A 49 13.47 6.42 5.38
C GLY A 49 14.41 5.33 5.89
N LEU A 50 14.43 4.15 5.25
CA LEU A 50 15.37 3.05 5.52
C LEU A 50 16.73 3.29 4.88
N GLU A 51 17.31 4.45 5.15
CA GLU A 51 18.60 4.85 4.63
C GLU A 51 19.55 5.20 5.79
N PRO A 52 20.87 4.97 5.64
CA PRO A 52 21.84 5.41 6.63
C PRO A 52 21.77 6.93 6.84
N GLY A 53 21.92 7.40 8.08
CA GLY A 53 21.96 8.83 8.42
C GLY A 53 20.82 9.30 9.32
N PHE A 54 19.78 8.49 9.51
CA PHE A 54 18.74 8.76 10.51
C PHE A 54 19.08 8.17 11.88
N GLU A 55 18.69 8.89 12.92
CA GLU A 55 18.85 8.44 14.30
C GLU A 55 17.93 7.25 14.60
N LYS A 56 18.48 6.19 15.22
CA LYS A 56 17.75 4.95 15.54
C LYS A 56 16.45 5.19 16.32
N SER A 57 16.47 6.12 17.27
CA SER A 57 15.30 6.52 18.07
C SER A 57 14.15 7.06 17.20
N LYS A 58 14.46 7.89 16.20
CA LYS A 58 13.50 8.48 15.26
C LYS A 58 12.96 7.44 14.30
N LEU A 59 13.79 6.50 13.86
CA LEU A 59 13.35 5.39 13.03
C LEU A 59 12.39 4.46 13.78
N ILE A 60 12.70 4.12 15.04
CA ILE A 60 11.79 3.33 15.91
C ILE A 60 10.44 4.03 16.03
N LEU A 61 10.44 5.33 16.34
CA LEU A 61 9.19 6.10 16.47
C LEU A 61 8.41 6.13 15.15
N THR A 62 9.09 6.38 14.03
CA THR A 62 8.48 6.41 12.70
C THR A 62 7.84 5.07 12.36
N TYR A 63 8.56 3.97 12.55
CA TYR A 63 8.05 2.63 12.24
C TYR A 63 6.95 2.15 13.20
N LEU A 64 6.91 2.68 14.43
CA LEU A 64 5.75 2.51 15.31
C LEU A 64 4.50 3.19 14.73
N PHE A 65 4.64 4.42 14.20
CA PHE A 65 3.54 5.09 13.49
C PHE A 65 3.13 4.36 12.22
N VAL A 66 4.10 3.87 11.42
CA VAL A 66 3.82 3.06 10.22
C VAL A 66 3.07 1.79 10.60
N PHE A 67 3.42 1.13 11.70
CA PHE A 67 2.69 -0.05 12.18
C PHE A 67 1.23 0.30 12.55
N VAL A 68 1.03 1.28 13.41
CA VAL A 68 -0.32 1.62 13.91
C VAL A 68 -1.20 2.17 12.78
N PHE A 69 -0.72 3.14 12.03
CA PHE A 69 -1.52 3.84 11.02
C PHE A 69 -1.46 3.18 9.65
N GLY A 70 -0.27 2.78 9.20
CA GLY A 70 -0.06 2.20 7.88
C GLY A 70 -0.44 0.72 7.80
N ALA A 71 -0.10 -0.09 8.82
CA ALA A 71 -0.33 -1.54 8.76
C ALA A 71 -1.63 -2.00 9.40
N VAL A 72 -2.20 -1.25 10.35
CA VAL A 72 -3.42 -1.65 11.06
C VAL A 72 -4.61 -0.75 10.75
N LEU A 73 -4.57 0.52 11.15
CA LEU A 73 -5.73 1.42 11.05
C LEU A 73 -6.09 1.78 9.61
N GLY A 74 -5.10 1.96 8.74
CA GLY A 74 -5.27 2.20 7.31
C GLY A 74 -6.03 1.05 6.64
N PRO A 75 -5.48 -0.17 6.63
CA PRO A 75 -6.15 -1.35 6.10
C PRO A 75 -7.54 -1.59 6.68
N LEU A 76 -7.73 -1.38 7.99
CA LEU A 76 -9.04 -1.51 8.62
C LEU A 76 -10.06 -0.53 8.02
N THR A 77 -9.68 0.74 7.93
CA THR A 77 -10.53 1.80 7.35
C THR A 77 -10.81 1.52 5.88
N GLU A 78 -9.78 1.12 5.12
CA GLU A 78 -9.89 0.78 3.71
C GLU A 78 -10.82 -0.41 3.47
N GLU A 79 -10.70 -1.49 4.25
CA GLU A 79 -11.58 -2.65 4.11
C GLU A 79 -13.03 -2.31 4.45
N PHE A 80 -13.29 -1.59 5.56
CA PHE A 80 -14.64 -1.17 5.92
C PHE A 80 -15.28 -0.29 4.85
N TYR A 81 -14.53 0.69 4.32
CA TYR A 81 -15.05 1.58 3.28
C TYR A 81 -15.18 0.88 1.94
N PHE A 82 -14.11 0.30 1.40
CA PHE A 82 -14.11 -0.24 0.05
C PHE A 82 -14.90 -1.54 -0.04
N ARG A 83 -14.66 -2.51 0.85
CA ARG A 83 -15.26 -3.85 0.72
C ARG A 83 -16.55 -3.97 1.54
N GLY A 84 -16.62 -3.33 2.70
CA GLY A 84 -17.82 -3.29 3.53
C GLY A 84 -18.92 -2.38 2.98
N TYR A 85 -18.58 -1.16 2.58
CA TYR A 85 -19.56 -0.17 2.13
C TYR A 85 -19.67 -0.05 0.60
N LEU A 86 -18.56 0.16 -0.12
CA LEU A 86 -18.60 0.51 -1.55
C LEU A 86 -18.91 -0.70 -2.44
N LEU A 87 -18.22 -1.84 -2.24
CA LEU A 87 -18.33 -3.02 -3.11
C LEU A 87 -19.78 -3.55 -3.29
N PRO A 88 -20.62 -3.63 -2.24
CA PRO A 88 -22.03 -4.04 -2.41
C PRO A 88 -22.89 -3.04 -3.20
N ARG A 89 -22.45 -1.78 -3.30
CA ARG A 89 -23.20 -0.67 -3.92
C ARG A 89 -22.78 -0.38 -5.36
N VAL A 90 -21.73 -1.03 -5.87
CA VAL A 90 -21.34 -0.93 -7.27
C VAL A 90 -22.19 -1.89 -8.10
N PRO A 91 -23.11 -1.39 -8.96
CA PRO A 91 -23.94 -2.26 -9.79
C PRO A 91 -23.15 -2.84 -10.98
N GLY A 92 -23.65 -3.93 -11.53
CA GLY A 92 -23.21 -4.45 -12.83
C GLY A 92 -22.14 -5.55 -12.79
N LYS A 93 -21.91 -6.12 -13.98
CA LYS A 93 -21.04 -7.29 -14.20
C LYS A 93 -19.55 -6.97 -14.00
N ALA A 94 -19.15 -5.72 -14.26
CA ALA A 94 -17.79 -5.23 -14.06
C ALA A 94 -17.56 -4.62 -12.66
N SER A 95 -18.47 -4.87 -11.70
CA SER A 95 -18.43 -4.27 -10.36
C SER A 95 -17.11 -4.48 -9.63
N LEU A 96 -16.50 -5.66 -9.74
CA LEU A 96 -15.19 -5.96 -9.13
C LEU A 96 -14.05 -5.15 -9.74
N LEU A 97 -14.06 -4.98 -11.07
CA LEU A 97 -13.03 -4.23 -11.78
C LEU A 97 -13.14 -2.74 -11.49
N PHE A 98 -14.36 -2.19 -11.58
CA PHE A 98 -14.60 -0.79 -11.26
C PHE A 98 -14.28 -0.47 -9.79
N HIS A 99 -14.68 -1.35 -8.87
CA HIS A 99 -14.31 -1.24 -7.45
C HIS A 99 -12.80 -1.21 -7.24
N SER A 100 -12.06 -2.13 -7.86
CA SER A 100 -10.60 -2.21 -7.72
C SER A 100 -9.91 -1.00 -8.35
N PHE A 101 -10.48 -0.45 -9.43
CA PHE A 101 -10.02 0.80 -10.03
C PHE A 101 -10.24 2.01 -9.12
N LEU A 102 -11.40 2.12 -8.47
CA LEU A 102 -11.65 3.18 -7.47
C LEU A 102 -10.69 3.08 -6.29
N PHE A 103 -10.35 1.87 -5.86
CA PHE A 103 -9.32 1.64 -4.85
C PHE A 103 -7.94 2.12 -5.32
N ALA A 104 -7.57 1.83 -6.57
CA ALA A 104 -6.32 2.32 -7.14
C ALA A 104 -6.27 3.85 -7.23
N LEU A 105 -7.38 4.50 -7.61
CA LEU A 105 -7.50 5.96 -7.70
C LEU A 105 -7.34 6.68 -6.36
N TYR A 106 -7.79 6.07 -5.26
CA TYR A 106 -7.60 6.62 -3.91
C TYR A 106 -6.11 6.80 -3.56
N HIS A 107 -5.21 6.01 -4.17
CA HIS A 107 -3.78 6.06 -3.91
C HIS A 107 -3.04 7.10 -4.75
N VAL A 108 -3.42 8.37 -4.56
CA VAL A 108 -2.93 9.52 -5.32
C VAL A 108 -1.42 9.77 -5.19
N PHE A 109 -0.77 9.22 -4.16
CA PHE A 109 0.66 9.43 -3.93
C PHE A 109 1.58 8.46 -4.71
N THR A 110 1.04 7.37 -5.25
CA THR A 110 1.79 6.53 -6.20
C THR A 110 0.91 6.20 -7.43
N PRO A 111 0.53 7.23 -8.21
CA PRO A 111 -0.48 7.09 -9.26
C PRO A 111 0.01 6.24 -10.45
N TRP A 112 1.33 6.07 -10.62
CA TRP A 112 1.90 5.16 -11.62
C TRP A 112 1.52 3.69 -11.37
N MET A 113 1.15 3.31 -10.14
CA MET A 113 0.72 1.94 -9.81
C MET A 113 -0.76 1.67 -10.11
N ILE A 114 -1.46 2.57 -10.82
CA ILE A 114 -2.91 2.47 -11.03
C ILE A 114 -3.33 1.14 -11.66
N ILE A 115 -2.56 0.65 -12.64
CA ILE A 115 -2.84 -0.63 -13.31
C ILE A 115 -2.58 -1.79 -12.34
N THR A 116 -1.41 -1.78 -11.70
CA THR A 116 -0.99 -2.83 -10.77
C THR A 116 -1.94 -2.98 -9.59
N ARG A 117 -2.38 -1.88 -8.97
CA ARG A 117 -3.38 -1.91 -7.89
C ARG A 117 -4.74 -2.36 -8.37
N THR A 118 -5.18 -1.91 -9.55
CA THR A 118 -6.48 -2.31 -10.10
C THR A 118 -6.54 -3.82 -10.31
N LEU A 119 -5.49 -4.42 -10.87
CA LEU A 119 -5.47 -5.86 -11.14
C LEU A 119 -5.14 -6.67 -9.88
N GLY A 120 -4.18 -6.22 -9.07
CA GLY A 120 -3.74 -6.90 -7.85
C GLY A 120 -4.83 -7.02 -6.77
N MET A 121 -5.82 -6.11 -6.77
CA MET A 121 -6.93 -6.18 -5.82
C MET A 121 -8.10 -7.07 -6.23
N LEU A 122 -8.16 -7.52 -7.48
CA LEU A 122 -9.26 -8.37 -7.96
C LEU A 122 -9.42 -9.67 -7.16
N PRO A 123 -8.34 -10.44 -6.86
CA PRO A 123 -8.49 -11.69 -6.10
C PRO A 123 -9.04 -11.46 -4.69
N LEU A 124 -8.57 -10.41 -3.99
CA LEU A 124 -9.04 -10.11 -2.63
C LEU A 124 -10.48 -9.60 -2.66
N ALA A 125 -10.82 -8.70 -3.58
CA ALA A 125 -12.18 -8.20 -3.73
C ALA A 125 -13.16 -9.34 -4.05
N TYR A 126 -12.75 -10.30 -4.88
CA TYR A 126 -13.54 -11.51 -5.16
C TYR A 126 -13.71 -12.39 -3.92
N ALA A 127 -12.64 -12.65 -3.16
CA ALA A 127 -12.68 -13.46 -1.95
C ALA A 127 -13.59 -12.85 -0.87
N VAL A 128 -13.49 -11.54 -0.63
CA VAL A 128 -14.32 -10.83 0.35
C VAL A 128 -15.79 -10.85 -0.07
N LYS A 129 -16.09 -10.65 -1.36
CA LYS A 129 -17.46 -10.72 -1.89
C LYS A 129 -18.12 -12.09 -1.67
N LYS A 130 -17.32 -13.17 -1.57
CA LYS A 130 -17.82 -14.55 -1.44
C LYS A 130 -17.83 -15.10 -0.02
N LYS A 131 -16.97 -14.60 0.87
CA LYS A 131 -16.76 -15.19 2.20
C LYS A 131 -17.07 -14.23 3.34
N SER A 132 -16.15 -13.32 3.64
CA SER A 132 -16.24 -12.44 4.80
C SER A 132 -15.30 -11.25 4.66
N LEU A 133 -15.73 -10.11 5.21
CA LEU A 133 -14.90 -8.91 5.34
C LEU A 133 -13.66 -9.15 6.21
N LEU A 134 -13.76 -10.04 7.20
CA LEU A 134 -12.65 -10.35 8.11
C LEU A 134 -11.43 -10.92 7.39
N ILE A 135 -11.64 -11.72 6.34
CA ILE A 135 -10.54 -12.26 5.52
C ILE A 135 -9.82 -11.12 4.79
N GLY A 136 -10.59 -10.13 4.29
CA GLY A 136 -10.06 -8.91 3.71
C GLY A 136 -9.13 -8.18 4.68
N ILE A 137 -9.65 -7.91 5.90
CA ILE A 137 -8.89 -7.22 6.96
C ILE A 137 -7.61 -7.97 7.32
N ILE A 138 -7.69 -9.28 7.58
CA ILE A 138 -6.53 -10.07 7.99
C ILE A 138 -5.47 -10.07 6.89
N VAL A 139 -5.84 -10.41 5.65
CA VAL A 139 -4.88 -10.45 4.53
C VAL A 139 -4.26 -9.08 4.32
N HIS A 140 -5.06 -8.02 4.37
CA HIS A 140 -4.59 -6.68 4.10
C HIS A 140 -3.63 -6.17 5.18
N VAL A 141 -3.94 -6.39 6.47
CA VAL A 141 -3.04 -6.09 7.60
C VAL A 141 -1.74 -6.91 7.51
N LEU A 142 -1.84 -8.21 7.21
CA LEU A 142 -0.66 -9.07 7.10
C LEU A 142 0.28 -8.61 6.00
N VAL A 143 -0.24 -8.23 4.83
CA VAL A 143 0.60 -7.76 3.72
C VAL A 143 1.27 -6.42 4.07
N ASN A 144 0.55 -5.46 4.65
CA ASN A 144 1.15 -4.18 5.06
C ASN A 144 2.16 -4.36 6.21
N SER A 145 2.02 -5.42 7.01
CA SER A 145 2.97 -5.71 8.10
C SER A 145 4.35 -6.15 7.60
N ILE A 146 4.48 -6.60 6.35
CA ILE A 146 5.76 -6.99 5.74
C ILE A 146 6.73 -5.79 5.69
N ASP A 147 6.22 -4.60 5.39
CA ASP A 147 7.00 -3.35 5.35
C ASP A 147 7.49 -2.96 6.74
N VAL A 148 6.64 -3.12 7.75
CA VAL A 148 6.99 -2.88 9.15
C VAL A 148 8.09 -3.83 9.58
N ILE A 149 7.97 -5.13 9.27
CA ILE A 149 8.99 -6.13 9.56
C ILE A 149 10.32 -5.77 8.88
N SER A 150 10.27 -5.38 7.61
CA SER A 150 11.47 -4.96 6.86
C SER A 150 12.16 -3.77 7.53
N GLY A 151 11.40 -2.80 8.04
CA GLY A 151 11.96 -1.68 8.80
C GLY A 151 12.52 -2.08 10.15
N ILE A 152 11.85 -2.97 10.89
CA ILE A 152 12.37 -3.50 12.16
C ILE A 152 13.71 -4.21 11.95
N VAL A 153 13.82 -5.05 10.91
CA VAL A 153 15.07 -5.74 10.56
C VAL A 153 16.18 -4.73 10.27
N PHE A 154 15.92 -3.72 9.45
CA PHE A 154 16.90 -2.66 9.15
C PHE A 154 17.35 -1.92 10.41
N ILE A 155 16.40 -1.48 11.25
CA ILE A 155 16.68 -0.73 12.49
C ILE A 155 17.48 -1.59 13.48
N SER A 156 17.19 -2.89 13.56
CA SER A 156 17.90 -3.82 14.44
C SER A 156 19.37 -4.03 14.05
N ALA A 157 19.69 -3.86 12.77
CA ALA A 157 21.05 -3.97 12.23
C ALA A 157 21.86 -2.66 12.37
N LEU A 158 21.22 -1.54 12.76
CA LEU A 158 21.93 -0.30 13.03
C LEU A 158 22.71 -0.40 14.35
N PRO A 159 23.93 0.16 14.41
CA PRO A 159 24.77 0.16 15.61
C PRO A 159 24.10 0.84 16.82
#